data_AF-A0A1F7UZ56-F1
#
_entry.id   AF-A0A1F7UZ56-F1
#
_cell.length_a   1.000
_cell.length_b   1.000
_cell.length_c   1.000
_cell.angle_alpha   90.00
_cell.angle_beta   90.00
_cell.angle_gamma   90.00
#
_symmetry.space_group_name_H-M   'P 1'
#
loop_
_entity.id
_entity.type
_entity.pdbx_description
1 polymer ?
#
loop_
_entity_poly.entity_id
_entity_poly.type
_entity_poly.pdbx_seq_one_letter_code
_entity_poly.pdbx_strand_id
1 'polypeptide(L)'
;MALFQHANVTLADAAFAVALLGGEQGIRALKEAHGDAFLTYYKYGDATFGRVEAFLNNCGGAEVVDGNLRGEKGITVQDIVAILFDRHGRYIPPRGLKAKVCDPNRNFHLVPPTITCVDQLARLNYAFEGNMKLPTAAEYEDRTSALIEQIRGTAGIANALNGVHLRWFMPQMEILDHGMLVQLLADAAKRSYEVHDFGGKHKRKLNNCRAGELKGQVTVIAGSRLDLLVKRLKVGPVFGIQFPNCLQGYSVRAQREVMETAPQGFVLSGPETLVTMAIYRETLARDFNTPCFRQAHLAG
;
A
#
# COMPACT_ATOMS: atom_id res chain seq x y z
N MET A 1 7.40 20.29 -34.03
CA MET A 1 7.90 18.90 -34.00
C MET A 1 6.90 18.03 -34.74
N ALA A 2 7.22 17.63 -35.97
CA ALA A 2 6.38 16.76 -36.77
C ALA A 2 6.45 15.33 -36.21
N LEU A 3 5.28 14.77 -35.88
CA LEU A 3 5.11 13.35 -35.65
C LEU A 3 5.44 12.63 -36.96
N PHE A 4 6.44 11.75 -36.95
CA PHE A 4 6.67 10.82 -38.03
C PHE A 4 5.43 9.91 -38.17
N GLN A 5 4.54 10.23 -39.10
CA GLN A 5 3.57 9.26 -39.61
C GLN A 5 4.36 8.30 -40.51
N HIS A 6 4.54 7.06 -40.03
CA HIS A 6 4.99 5.97 -40.88
C HIS A 6 3.94 5.73 -41.98
N ALA A 7 4.39 5.36 -43.18
CA ALA A 7 3.50 4.99 -44.28
C ALA A 7 2.43 4.01 -43.78
N ASN A 8 1.16 4.26 -44.14
CA ASN A 8 0.01 3.45 -43.79
C ASN A 8 0.13 2.06 -44.43
N VAL A 9 0.92 1.17 -43.85
CA VAL A 9 0.91 -0.25 -44.18
C VAL A 9 -0.29 -0.85 -43.47
N THR A 10 -1.32 -1.17 -44.23
CA THR A 10 -2.53 -1.80 -43.71
C THR A 10 -2.27 -3.27 -43.40
N LEU A 11 -3.14 -3.90 -42.59
CA LEU A 11 -3.08 -5.34 -42.35
C LEU A 11 -3.22 -6.13 -43.67
N ALA A 12 -3.95 -5.59 -44.65
CA ALA A 12 -4.07 -6.14 -45.99
C ALA A 12 -2.74 -6.08 -46.76
N ASP A 13 -1.97 -4.99 -46.63
CA ASP A 13 -0.64 -4.88 -47.25
C ASP A 13 0.34 -5.88 -46.63
N ALA A 14 0.28 -6.08 -45.31
CA ALA A 14 1.09 -7.07 -44.61
C ALA A 14 0.70 -8.51 -44.99
N ALA A 15 -0.59 -8.82 -45.02
CA ALA A 15 -1.09 -10.14 -45.44
C ALA A 15 -0.80 -10.43 -46.92
N PHE A 16 -0.90 -9.42 -47.78
CA PHE A 16 -0.56 -9.50 -49.20
C PHE A 16 0.93 -9.73 -49.41
N ALA A 17 1.80 -9.04 -48.66
CA ALA A 17 3.24 -9.27 -48.68
C ALA A 17 3.60 -10.70 -48.21
N VAL A 18 2.96 -11.18 -47.13
CA VAL A 18 3.15 -12.56 -46.64
C VAL A 18 2.68 -13.58 -47.68
N ALA A 19 1.56 -13.33 -48.36
CA ALA A 19 1.05 -14.19 -49.42
C ALA A 19 1.94 -14.19 -50.68
N LEU A 20 2.46 -13.03 -51.09
CA LEU A 20 3.46 -12.88 -52.17
C LEU A 20 4.75 -13.64 -51.87
N LEU A 21 5.07 -13.78 -50.59
CA LEU A 21 6.19 -14.57 -50.09
C LEU A 21 5.78 -16.04 -49.83
N GLY A 22 4.71 -16.57 -50.43
CA GLY A 22 4.34 -17.98 -50.27
C GLY A 22 3.93 -18.36 -48.84
N GLY A 23 3.44 -17.40 -48.05
CA GLY A 23 3.01 -17.61 -46.67
C GLY A 23 4.18 -17.87 -45.73
N GLU A 24 3.99 -18.79 -44.77
CA GLU A 24 5.01 -19.15 -43.79
C GLU A 24 6.29 -19.68 -44.45
N GLN A 25 6.17 -20.36 -45.59
CA GLN A 25 7.28 -21.00 -46.27
C GLN A 25 8.28 -20.01 -46.88
N GLY A 26 7.83 -18.93 -47.54
CA GLY A 26 8.79 -17.96 -48.08
C GLY A 26 9.25 -16.92 -47.06
N ILE A 27 8.56 -16.75 -45.93
CA ILE A 27 9.16 -16.07 -44.77
C ILE A 27 10.34 -16.88 -44.21
N ARG A 28 10.19 -18.22 -44.12
CA ARG A 28 11.32 -19.11 -43.74
C ARG A 28 12.44 -19.04 -44.78
N ALA A 29 12.13 -19.05 -46.08
CA ALA A 29 13.13 -18.93 -47.14
C ALA A 29 13.88 -17.59 -47.10
N LEU A 30 13.20 -16.48 -46.81
CA LEU A 30 13.84 -15.17 -46.62
C LEU A 30 14.75 -15.15 -45.40
N LYS A 31 14.34 -15.80 -44.31
CA LYS A 31 15.13 -15.93 -43.09
C LYS A 31 16.39 -16.77 -43.32
N GLU A 32 16.29 -17.83 -44.12
CA GLU A 32 17.44 -18.64 -44.55
C GLU A 32 18.38 -17.87 -45.49
N ALA A 33 17.83 -17.04 -46.39
CA ALA A 33 18.61 -16.29 -47.38
C ALA A 33 19.31 -15.04 -46.83
N HIS A 34 18.72 -14.35 -45.85
CA HIS A 34 19.20 -13.06 -45.35
C HIS A 34 19.60 -13.07 -43.86
N GLY A 35 19.50 -14.24 -43.22
CA GLY A 35 19.80 -14.42 -41.79
C GLY A 35 18.79 -13.75 -40.86
N ASP A 36 19.00 -13.91 -39.56
CA ASP A 36 18.08 -13.41 -38.51
C ASP A 36 17.93 -11.87 -38.49
N ALA A 37 18.84 -11.15 -39.14
CA ALA A 37 18.86 -9.68 -39.18
C ALA A 37 17.67 -9.07 -39.95
N PHE A 38 16.97 -9.84 -40.78
CA PHE A 38 15.78 -9.37 -41.49
C PHE A 38 14.60 -9.05 -40.54
N LEU A 39 14.58 -9.66 -39.35
CA LEU A 39 13.53 -9.45 -38.34
C LEU A 39 13.95 -8.51 -37.19
N THR A 40 15.22 -8.07 -37.15
CA THR A 40 15.76 -7.33 -35.99
C THR A 40 15.29 -5.88 -35.85
N TYR A 41 14.46 -5.36 -36.77
CA TYR A 41 13.95 -3.98 -36.73
C TYR A 41 12.43 -3.86 -36.49
N TYR A 42 11.79 -4.89 -35.91
CA TYR A 42 10.38 -4.78 -35.51
C TYR A 42 10.24 -4.40 -34.03
N LYS A 43 9.40 -3.39 -33.76
CA LYS A 43 9.07 -2.87 -32.42
C LYS A 43 8.58 -3.93 -31.42
N TYR A 44 8.20 -5.12 -31.92
CA TYR A 44 7.71 -6.26 -31.14
C TYR A 44 8.40 -7.58 -31.54
N GLY A 45 9.70 -7.55 -31.85
CA GLY A 45 10.46 -8.73 -32.34
C GLY A 45 10.41 -9.99 -31.45
N ASP A 46 10.09 -9.83 -30.16
CA ASP A 46 10.00 -10.93 -29.19
C ASP A 46 8.59 -11.56 -29.09
N ALA A 47 7.61 -11.05 -29.85
CA ALA A 47 6.24 -11.57 -29.86
C ALA A 47 6.12 -12.74 -30.84
N THR A 48 5.77 -13.93 -30.34
CA THR A 48 5.48 -15.09 -31.19
C THR A 48 4.09 -14.96 -31.82
N PHE A 49 3.84 -15.62 -32.96
CA PHE A 49 2.50 -15.66 -33.58
C PHE A 49 1.42 -16.13 -32.60
N GLY A 50 1.72 -17.13 -31.75
CA GLY A 50 0.78 -17.59 -30.72
C GLY A 50 0.48 -16.54 -29.63
N ARG A 51 1.44 -15.66 -29.29
CA ARG A 51 1.18 -14.53 -28.37
C ARG A 51 0.32 -13.46 -29.00
N VAL A 52 0.53 -13.19 -30.30
CA VAL A 52 -0.30 -12.25 -31.06
C VAL A 52 -1.73 -12.78 -31.18
N GLU A 53 -1.90 -14.04 -31.54
CA GLU A 53 -3.22 -14.69 -31.62
C GLU A 53 -3.95 -14.68 -30.27
N ALA A 54 -3.26 -15.04 -29.17
CA ALA A 54 -3.83 -14.98 -27.83
C ALA A 54 -4.26 -13.56 -27.45
N PHE A 55 -3.47 -12.54 -27.81
CA PHE A 55 -3.83 -11.14 -27.59
C PHE A 55 -5.09 -10.74 -28.38
N LEU A 56 -5.17 -11.07 -29.67
CA LEU A 56 -6.33 -10.77 -30.52
C LEU A 56 -7.60 -11.45 -29.99
N ASN A 57 -7.50 -12.70 -29.54
CA ASN A 57 -8.60 -13.42 -28.89
C ASN A 57 -9.05 -12.72 -27.60
N ASN A 58 -8.10 -12.27 -26.76
CA ASN A 58 -8.40 -11.53 -25.53
C ASN A 58 -9.02 -10.15 -25.79
N CYS A 59 -8.79 -9.56 -26.96
CA CYS A 59 -9.43 -8.31 -27.37
C CYS A 59 -10.86 -8.49 -27.89
N GLY A 60 -11.41 -9.71 -27.91
CA GLY A 60 -12.75 -10.00 -28.42
C GLY A 60 -12.77 -10.56 -29.85
N GLY A 61 -11.63 -11.03 -30.35
CA GLY A 61 -11.51 -11.69 -31.65
C GLY A 61 -11.54 -10.74 -32.85
N ALA A 62 -11.60 -11.31 -34.05
CA ALA A 62 -11.47 -10.59 -35.32
C ALA A 62 -12.48 -9.43 -35.45
N GLU A 63 -13.73 -9.61 -35.01
CA GLU A 63 -14.77 -8.59 -35.14
C GLU A 63 -14.50 -7.32 -34.31
N VAL A 64 -13.91 -7.45 -33.11
CA VAL A 64 -13.56 -6.30 -32.27
C VAL A 64 -12.29 -5.63 -32.77
N VAL A 65 -11.32 -6.43 -33.20
CA VAL A 65 -10.06 -5.94 -33.77
C VAL A 65 -10.32 -5.17 -35.05
N ASP A 66 -11.10 -5.72 -35.98
CA ASP A 66 -11.41 -5.08 -37.26
C ASP A 66 -12.21 -3.79 -37.04
N GLY A 67 -13.18 -3.81 -36.12
CA GLY A 67 -13.91 -2.60 -35.73
C GLY A 67 -13.01 -1.55 -35.06
N ASN A 68 -12.00 -1.98 -34.30
CA ASN A 68 -11.01 -1.07 -33.72
C ASN A 68 -10.10 -0.44 -34.78
N LEU A 69 -9.63 -1.22 -35.75
CA LEU A 69 -8.83 -0.74 -36.88
C LEU A 69 -9.59 0.25 -37.77
N ARG A 70 -10.91 0.08 -37.91
CA ARG A 70 -11.79 1.05 -38.59
C ARG A 70 -12.16 2.27 -37.74
N GLY A 71 -11.77 2.32 -36.47
CA GLY A 71 -12.12 3.40 -35.54
C GLY A 71 -13.56 3.35 -35.01
N GLU A 72 -14.28 2.25 -35.23
CA GLU A 72 -15.67 2.04 -34.79
C GLU A 72 -15.75 1.53 -33.35
N LYS A 73 -14.72 0.82 -32.88
CA LYS A 73 -14.63 0.24 -31.54
C LYS A 73 -13.36 0.70 -30.82
N GLY A 74 -13.46 0.93 -29.51
CA GLY A 74 -12.30 1.21 -28.65
C GLY A 74 -11.88 -0.03 -27.86
N ILE A 75 -10.58 -0.31 -27.77
CA ILE A 75 -10.03 -1.31 -26.85
C ILE A 75 -9.59 -0.58 -25.58
N THR A 76 -10.15 -0.98 -24.43
CA THR A 76 -9.71 -0.48 -23.12
C THR A 76 -8.92 -1.57 -22.42
N VAL A 77 -7.65 -1.30 -22.13
CA VAL A 77 -6.83 -2.20 -21.31
C VAL A 77 -7.03 -1.84 -19.84
N GLN A 78 -7.36 -2.83 -19.03
CA GLN A 78 -7.48 -2.71 -17.58
C GLN A 78 -6.57 -3.75 -16.93
N ASP A 79 -5.94 -3.39 -15.81
CA ASP A 79 -5.17 -4.36 -15.04
C ASP A 79 -6.14 -5.38 -14.44
N ILE A 80 -5.96 -6.67 -14.77
CA ILE A 80 -6.76 -7.78 -14.20
C ILE A 80 -6.61 -7.83 -12.67
N VAL A 81 -5.46 -7.39 -12.16
CA VAL A 81 -5.21 -7.15 -10.74
C VAL A 81 -4.64 -5.74 -10.62
N ALA A 82 -5.42 -4.82 -10.07
CA ALA A 82 -4.93 -3.48 -9.74
C ALA A 82 -3.82 -3.62 -8.67
N ILE A 83 -2.58 -3.31 -9.04
CA ILE A 83 -1.49 -3.17 -8.06
C ILE A 83 -1.77 -1.89 -7.28
N LEU A 84 -2.01 -2.02 -5.97
CA LEU A 84 -2.36 -0.89 -5.10
C LEU A 84 -1.16 -0.31 -4.36
N PHE A 85 -0.09 -1.09 -4.22
CA PHE A 85 1.14 -0.66 -3.57
C PHE A 85 2.32 -0.78 -4.53
N ASP A 86 3.15 0.24 -4.59
CA ASP A 86 4.36 0.25 -5.40
C ASP A 86 5.44 -0.68 -4.82
N ARG A 87 6.56 -0.84 -5.53
CA ARG A 87 7.68 -1.69 -5.10
C ARG A 87 8.30 -1.30 -3.74
N HIS A 88 7.99 -0.13 -3.19
CA HIS A 88 8.48 0.36 -1.91
C HIS A 88 7.42 0.29 -0.80
N GLY A 89 6.25 -0.30 -1.08
CA GLY A 89 5.14 -0.41 -0.13
C GLY A 89 4.37 0.89 0.08
N ARG A 90 4.48 1.84 -0.85
CA ARG A 90 3.65 3.05 -0.86
C ARG A 90 2.37 2.80 -1.63
N TYR A 91 1.24 3.28 -1.12
CA TYR A 91 -0.03 3.22 -1.86
C TYR A 91 0.07 4.03 -3.15
N ILE A 92 -0.37 3.45 -4.26
CA ILE A 92 -0.40 4.09 -5.57
C ILE A 92 -1.64 4.98 -5.63
N PRO A 93 -1.52 6.27 -5.98
CA PRO A 93 -2.68 7.17 -6.04
C PRO A 93 -3.76 6.59 -6.98
N PRO A 94 -5.00 6.39 -6.51
CA PRO A 94 -6.05 5.87 -7.36
C PRO A 94 -6.40 6.88 -8.45
N ARG A 95 -6.86 6.39 -9.60
CA ARG A 95 -7.32 7.26 -10.69
C ARG A 95 -8.47 8.13 -10.19
N GLY A 96 -8.41 9.44 -10.50
CA GLY A 96 -9.46 10.39 -10.12
C GLY A 96 -9.36 10.96 -8.70
N LEU A 97 -8.28 10.67 -7.97
CA LEU A 97 -7.99 11.32 -6.68
C LEU A 97 -7.94 12.84 -6.85
N LYS A 98 -8.74 13.58 -6.07
CA LYS A 98 -8.88 15.04 -6.21
C LYS A 98 -7.97 15.79 -5.25
N ALA A 99 -7.79 15.24 -4.05
CA ALA A 99 -6.93 15.86 -3.05
C ALA A 99 -5.43 15.74 -3.41
N LYS A 100 -4.65 16.68 -2.89
CA LYS A 100 -3.22 16.80 -3.21
C LYS A 100 -2.43 15.60 -2.69
N VAL A 101 -1.59 15.07 -3.58
CA VAL A 101 -0.53 14.11 -3.31
C VAL A 101 0.77 14.66 -3.89
N CYS A 102 1.84 14.62 -3.12
CA CYS A 102 3.19 14.92 -3.58
C CYS A 102 4.10 13.70 -3.40
N ASP A 103 5.30 13.76 -3.94
CA ASP A 103 6.31 12.73 -3.73
C ASP A 103 6.73 12.64 -2.26
N PRO A 104 7.08 11.44 -1.77
CA PRO A 104 7.51 11.25 -0.41
C PRO A 104 8.87 11.95 -0.24
N ASN A 105 9.01 12.75 0.82
CA ASN A 105 10.28 13.36 1.13
C ASN A 105 11.23 12.30 1.72
N ARG A 106 12.24 11.92 0.94
CA ARG A 106 13.22 10.85 1.26
C ARG A 106 14.06 11.12 2.52
N ASN A 107 14.15 12.37 2.96
CA ASN A 107 14.83 12.69 4.23
C ASN A 107 14.08 12.06 5.41
N PHE A 108 12.75 11.92 5.29
CA PHE A 108 11.94 11.27 6.30
C PHE A 108 11.78 9.78 5.99
N HIS A 109 12.44 8.94 6.78
CA HIS A 109 12.47 7.49 6.57
C HIS A 109 12.34 6.74 7.90
N LEU A 110 11.88 5.50 7.80
CA LEU A 110 11.78 4.59 8.93
C LEU A 110 12.73 3.42 8.72
N VAL A 111 13.37 2.97 9.80
CA VAL A 111 14.18 1.76 9.82
C VAL A 111 13.34 0.64 10.41
N PRO A 112 13.20 -0.52 9.74
CA PRO A 112 12.50 -1.67 10.30
C PRO A 112 13.05 -2.05 11.69
N PRO A 113 12.19 -2.31 12.68
CA PRO A 113 12.64 -2.71 14.01
C PRO A 113 13.20 -4.14 13.99
N THR A 114 14.14 -4.44 14.88
CA THR A 114 14.76 -5.77 15.05
C THR A 114 14.29 -6.50 16.32
N ILE A 115 13.21 -6.04 16.95
CA ILE A 115 12.72 -6.55 18.23
C ILE A 115 11.77 -7.76 18.07
N THR A 116 11.83 -8.68 19.03
CA THR A 116 11.01 -9.90 19.03
C THR A 116 9.57 -9.64 19.50
N CYS A 117 8.66 -10.60 19.30
CA CYS A 117 7.30 -10.54 19.86
C CYS A 117 7.30 -10.42 21.39
N VAL A 118 8.24 -11.08 22.06
CA VAL A 118 8.40 -11.01 23.53
C VAL A 118 8.76 -9.58 23.95
N ASP A 119 9.72 -8.94 23.26
CA ASP A 119 10.10 -7.56 23.52
C ASP A 119 8.93 -6.60 23.31
N GLN A 120 8.14 -6.81 22.26
CA GLN A 120 6.97 -5.98 21.94
C GLN A 120 5.92 -6.05 23.06
N LEU A 121 5.59 -7.25 23.53
CA LEU A 121 4.65 -7.45 24.63
C LEU A 121 5.20 -6.91 25.96
N ALA A 122 6.50 -7.06 26.23
CA ALA A 122 7.14 -6.48 27.42
C ALA A 122 7.05 -4.95 27.42
N ARG A 123 7.28 -4.30 26.27
CA ARG A 123 7.14 -2.85 26.12
C ARG A 123 5.70 -2.39 26.31
N LEU A 124 4.73 -3.13 25.79
CA LEU A 124 3.32 -2.85 26.06
C LEU A 124 2.98 -3.00 27.55
N ASN A 125 3.43 -4.08 28.18
CA ASN A 125 3.19 -4.31 29.60
C ASN A 125 3.72 -3.14 30.45
N TYR A 126 4.92 -2.68 30.15
CA TYR A 126 5.51 -1.50 30.79
C TYR A 126 4.71 -0.22 30.50
N ALA A 127 4.40 0.04 29.23
CA ALA A 127 3.69 1.25 28.80
C ALA A 127 2.29 1.38 29.44
N PHE A 128 1.64 0.26 29.74
CA PHE A 128 0.33 0.20 30.40
C PHE A 128 0.41 -0.16 31.89
N GLU A 129 1.61 -0.16 32.48
CA GLU A 129 1.83 -0.41 33.91
C GLU A 129 1.21 -1.74 34.39
N GLY A 130 1.22 -2.77 33.54
CA GLY A 130 0.63 -4.08 33.84
C GLY A 130 -0.91 -4.13 33.79
N ASN A 131 -1.59 -3.03 33.48
CA ASN A 131 -3.06 -2.97 33.49
C ASN A 131 -3.72 -3.49 32.21
N MET A 132 -2.94 -3.86 31.20
CA MET A 132 -3.46 -4.38 29.94
C MET A 132 -3.44 -5.90 29.91
N LYS A 133 -4.57 -6.51 29.58
CA LYS A 133 -4.64 -7.96 29.35
C LYS A 133 -3.94 -8.31 28.03
N LEU A 134 -2.72 -8.80 28.13
CA LEU A 134 -1.91 -9.19 26.98
C LEU A 134 -2.18 -10.65 26.55
N PRO A 135 -2.05 -10.95 25.25
CA PRO A 135 -1.99 -12.32 24.76
C PRO A 135 -0.66 -12.97 25.16
N THR A 136 -0.56 -14.28 24.95
CA THR A 136 0.75 -14.95 25.02
C THR A 136 1.64 -14.53 23.84
N ALA A 137 2.96 -14.67 23.98
CA ALA A 137 3.88 -14.38 22.88
C ALA A 137 3.61 -15.25 21.64
N ALA A 138 3.31 -16.54 21.84
CA ALA A 138 2.94 -17.46 20.77
C ALA A 138 1.65 -17.01 20.06
N GLU A 139 0.58 -16.70 20.82
CA GLU A 139 -0.66 -16.20 20.22
C GLU A 139 -0.45 -14.91 19.43
N TYR A 140 0.32 -13.97 19.99
CA TYR A 140 0.61 -12.71 19.31
C TYR A 140 1.40 -12.91 18.01
N GLU A 141 2.40 -13.78 18.03
CA GLU A 141 3.18 -14.16 16.85
C GLU A 141 2.33 -14.86 15.80
N ASP A 142 1.55 -15.86 16.18
CA ASP A 142 0.69 -16.64 15.27
C ASP A 142 -0.33 -15.72 14.58
N ARG A 143 -1.06 -14.91 15.36
CA ARG A 143 -2.11 -14.02 14.83
C ARG A 143 -1.55 -12.96 13.90
N THR A 144 -0.41 -12.34 14.26
CA THR A 144 0.19 -11.29 13.44
C THR A 144 0.91 -11.84 12.20
N SER A 145 1.52 -13.02 12.30
CA SER A 145 2.14 -13.70 11.16
C SER A 145 1.09 -14.18 10.17
N ALA A 146 -0.05 -14.70 10.64
CA ALA A 146 -1.17 -15.05 9.77
C ALA A 146 -1.69 -13.83 8.96
N LEU A 147 -1.76 -12.64 9.57
CA LEU A 147 -2.10 -11.41 8.85
C LEU A 147 -1.06 -11.05 7.78
N ILE A 148 0.23 -11.19 8.09
CA ILE A 148 1.31 -10.94 7.13
C ILE A 148 1.23 -11.92 5.96
N GLU A 149 1.02 -13.21 6.21
CA GLU A 149 0.86 -14.21 5.15
C GLU A 149 -0.41 -13.97 4.32
N GLN A 150 -1.51 -13.55 4.95
CA GLN A 150 -2.72 -13.14 4.23
C GLN A 150 -2.43 -11.97 3.28
N ILE A 151 -1.70 -10.95 3.73
CA ILE A 151 -1.33 -9.80 2.88
C ILE A 151 -0.41 -10.25 1.74
N ARG A 152 0.57 -11.12 2.03
CA ARG A 152 1.49 -11.67 1.03
C ARG A 152 0.76 -12.47 -0.05
N GLY A 153 -0.25 -13.26 0.34
CA GLY A 153 -1.08 -14.06 -0.55
C GLY A 153 -2.16 -13.29 -1.31
N THR A 154 -2.40 -12.01 -0.96
CA THR A 154 -3.47 -11.22 -1.60
C THR A 154 -2.92 -10.41 -2.77
N ALA A 155 -3.40 -10.72 -3.97
CA ALA A 155 -3.04 -10.03 -5.20
C ALA A 155 -3.32 -8.51 -5.10
N GLY A 156 -2.38 -7.70 -5.56
CA GLY A 156 -2.49 -6.23 -5.55
C GLY A 156 -2.01 -5.54 -4.28
N ILE A 157 -1.92 -6.23 -3.14
CA ILE A 157 -1.46 -5.64 -1.86
C ILE A 157 -0.19 -6.25 -1.26
N ALA A 158 0.32 -7.36 -1.80
CA ALA A 158 1.54 -8.00 -1.29
C ALA A 158 2.71 -7.00 -1.15
N ASN A 159 2.80 -6.05 -2.08
CA ASN A 159 3.81 -4.99 -2.08
C ASN A 159 3.77 -4.07 -0.86
N ALA A 160 2.66 -3.99 -0.11
CA ALA A 160 2.61 -3.24 1.15
C ALA A 160 3.69 -3.69 2.14
N LEU A 161 4.06 -4.98 2.10
CA LEU A 161 5.09 -5.58 2.95
C LEU A 161 6.52 -5.19 2.55
N ASN A 162 6.72 -4.58 1.38
CA ASN A 162 8.03 -4.06 0.97
C ASN A 162 8.42 -2.79 1.74
N GLY A 163 7.44 -2.11 2.34
CA GLY A 163 7.65 -0.98 3.23
C GLY A 163 7.81 -1.42 4.69
N VAL A 164 8.13 -0.47 5.57
CA VAL A 164 8.08 -0.69 7.02
C VAL A 164 6.65 -1.03 7.42
N HIS A 165 6.50 -2.15 8.11
CA HIS A 165 5.23 -2.63 8.64
C HIS A 165 5.41 -3.07 10.10
N LEU A 166 4.48 -2.69 10.97
CA LEU A 166 4.62 -2.75 12.41
C LEU A 166 3.45 -3.51 13.03
N ARG A 167 3.74 -4.52 13.85
CA ARG A 167 2.72 -5.33 14.53
C ARG A 167 2.15 -4.57 15.72
N TRP A 168 0.86 -4.69 15.97
CA TRP A 168 0.26 -4.12 17.17
C TRP A 168 -0.91 -4.95 17.67
N PHE A 169 -1.24 -4.71 18.93
CA PHE A 169 -2.32 -5.37 19.65
C PHE A 169 -3.11 -4.36 20.46
N MET A 170 -4.42 -4.51 20.47
CA MET A 170 -5.29 -3.86 21.44
C MET A 170 -6.22 -4.89 22.08
N PRO A 171 -6.42 -4.85 23.41
CA PRO A 171 -7.31 -5.77 24.10
C PRO A 171 -8.76 -5.49 23.72
N GLN A 172 -9.64 -6.45 24.02
CA GLN A 172 -11.08 -6.22 23.95
C GLN A 172 -11.45 -5.05 24.87
N MET A 173 -12.17 -4.07 24.33
CA MET A 173 -12.64 -2.92 25.09
C MET A 173 -13.84 -2.26 24.42
N GLU A 174 -14.69 -1.64 25.24
CA GLU A 174 -15.73 -0.74 24.76
C GLU A 174 -15.20 0.70 24.79
N ILE A 175 -15.28 1.38 23.64
CA ILE A 175 -14.83 2.77 23.51
C ILE A 175 -16.03 3.67 23.71
N LEU A 176 -16.15 4.25 24.91
CA LEU A 176 -17.21 5.20 25.26
C LEU A 176 -16.87 6.64 24.84
N ASP A 177 -15.58 7.00 24.90
CA ASP A 177 -15.08 8.33 24.54
C ASP A 177 -13.72 8.19 23.85
N HIS A 178 -13.64 8.61 22.59
CA HIS A 178 -12.40 8.51 21.81
C HIS A 178 -11.30 9.43 22.33
N GLY A 179 -11.65 10.56 22.94
CA GLY A 179 -10.69 11.51 23.52
C GLY A 179 -10.02 10.95 24.76
N MET A 180 -10.80 10.30 25.62
CA MET A 180 -10.26 9.57 26.78
C MET A 180 -9.36 8.42 26.34
N LEU A 181 -9.74 7.67 25.30
CA LEU A 181 -8.88 6.64 24.72
C LEU A 181 -7.56 7.23 24.22
N VAL A 182 -7.60 8.30 23.43
CA VAL A 182 -6.38 8.95 22.90
C VAL A 182 -5.49 9.44 24.04
N GLN A 183 -6.06 10.02 25.10
CA GLN A 183 -5.31 10.44 26.28
C GLN A 183 -4.59 9.26 26.95
N LEU A 184 -5.31 8.17 27.23
CA LEU A 184 -4.75 6.96 27.82
C LEU A 184 -3.59 6.40 26.99
N LEU A 185 -3.77 6.31 25.67
CA LEU A 185 -2.76 5.79 24.76
C LEU A 185 -1.57 6.75 24.61
N ALA A 186 -1.80 8.07 24.66
CA ALA A 186 -0.74 9.07 24.62
C ALA A 186 0.13 9.01 25.89
N ASP A 187 -0.48 8.79 27.06
CA ASP A 187 0.24 8.62 28.31
C ASP A 187 1.07 7.32 28.32
N ALA A 188 0.55 6.24 27.74
CA ALA A 188 1.30 5.00 27.54
C ALA A 188 2.49 5.18 26.57
N ALA A 189 2.27 5.87 25.44
CA ALA A 189 3.32 6.20 24.49
C ALA A 189 4.40 7.10 25.13
N LYS A 190 3.99 8.09 25.94
CA LYS A 190 4.88 8.95 26.72
C LYS A 190 5.76 8.15 27.66
N ARG A 191 5.19 7.26 28.48
CA ARG A 191 5.96 6.41 29.41
C ARG A 191 7.01 5.59 28.67
N SER A 192 6.62 4.95 27.57
CA SER A 192 7.56 4.16 26.75
C SER A 192 8.65 5.03 26.12
N TYR A 193 8.30 6.23 25.64
CA TYR A 193 9.24 7.15 25.03
C TYR A 193 10.29 7.67 26.03
N GLU A 194 9.86 8.12 27.21
CA GLU A 194 10.72 8.79 28.19
C GLU A 194 11.67 7.82 28.92
N VAL A 195 11.35 6.52 28.97
CA VAL A 195 12.27 5.49 29.51
C VAL A 195 13.35 5.08 28.52
N HIS A 196 13.17 5.37 27.23
CA HIS A 196 14.12 4.93 26.20
C HIS A 196 15.34 5.81 26.14
N ASP A 197 16.51 5.18 26.11
CA ASP A 197 17.76 5.88 25.83
C ASP A 197 17.96 6.03 24.32
N PHE A 198 17.80 7.26 23.83
CA PHE A 198 18.10 7.65 22.46
C PHE A 198 19.60 7.98 22.26
N GLY A 199 20.50 7.37 23.04
CA GLY A 199 21.95 7.45 22.85
C GLY A 199 22.66 8.63 23.54
N GLY A 200 22.02 9.30 24.51
CA GLY A 200 22.60 10.40 25.32
C GLY A 200 22.92 11.70 24.55
N LYS A 201 22.52 12.90 24.98
CA LYS A 201 23.04 13.63 26.17
C LYS A 201 21.95 14.23 27.07
N HIS A 202 20.66 14.12 26.71
CA HIS A 202 19.55 14.64 27.50
C HIS A 202 18.36 13.67 27.48
N LYS A 203 17.71 13.49 28.64
CA LYS A 203 16.42 12.78 28.71
C LYS A 203 15.39 13.56 27.89
N ARG A 204 14.89 12.94 26.81
CA ARG A 204 13.85 13.53 25.96
C ARG A 204 12.51 13.42 26.68
N LYS A 205 11.71 14.48 26.62
CA LYS A 205 10.35 14.51 27.16
C LYS A 205 9.35 14.52 26.01
N LEU A 206 8.21 13.85 26.21
CA LEU A 206 7.12 13.92 25.26
C LEU A 206 6.09 14.94 25.77
N ASN A 207 5.99 16.08 25.06
CA ASN A 207 5.04 17.13 25.38
C ASN A 207 3.71 16.84 24.69
N ASN A 208 2.70 16.46 25.46
CA ASN A 208 1.32 16.38 24.99
C ASN A 208 0.66 17.76 25.14
N CYS A 209 0.59 18.53 24.03
CA CYS A 209 0.07 19.89 24.03
C CYS A 209 -1.45 20.01 24.27
N ARG A 210 -2.19 18.90 24.28
CA ARG A 210 -3.65 18.85 24.54
C ARG A 210 -3.99 17.94 25.74
N ALA A 211 -3.03 17.72 26.64
CA ALA A 211 -3.21 16.83 27.78
C ALA A 211 -4.41 17.26 28.64
N GLY A 212 -5.36 16.36 28.85
CA GLY A 212 -6.57 16.62 29.63
C GLY A 212 -7.70 17.36 28.88
N GLU A 213 -7.47 17.79 27.63
CA GLU A 213 -8.45 18.56 26.85
C GLU A 213 -9.25 17.70 25.86
N LEU A 214 -8.83 16.46 25.60
CA LEU A 214 -9.37 15.65 24.50
C LEU A 214 -10.75 15.04 24.77
N LYS A 215 -11.17 14.93 26.03
CA LYS A 215 -12.44 14.30 26.41
C LYS A 215 -13.61 14.99 25.70
N GLY A 216 -14.45 14.21 25.02
CA GLY A 216 -15.58 14.70 24.23
C GLY A 216 -15.23 15.57 23.02
N GLN A 217 -13.93 15.87 22.78
CA GLN A 217 -13.47 16.68 21.64
C GLN A 217 -13.10 15.83 20.43
N VAL A 218 -13.02 14.51 20.59
CA VAL A 218 -12.51 13.61 19.55
C VAL A 218 -13.66 12.79 18.97
N THR A 219 -13.87 12.93 17.67
CA THR A 219 -14.89 12.15 16.94
C THR A 219 -14.29 11.39 15.76
N VAL A 220 -14.86 10.22 15.45
CA VAL A 220 -14.50 9.43 14.26
C VAL A 220 -15.09 10.10 13.02
N ILE A 221 -14.23 10.36 12.03
CA ILE A 221 -14.65 10.93 10.75
C ILE A 221 -15.13 9.81 9.83
N ALA A 222 -16.27 10.02 9.19
CA ALA A 222 -16.82 9.11 8.19
C ALA A 222 -15.83 8.83 7.04
N GLY A 223 -15.85 7.60 6.52
CA GLY A 223 -14.94 7.16 5.45
C GLY A 223 -13.55 6.72 5.93
N SER A 224 -13.16 7.00 7.18
CA SER A 224 -11.90 6.49 7.76
C SER A 224 -11.88 4.97 8.00
N ARG A 225 -13.06 4.37 8.09
CA ARG A 225 -13.30 2.97 8.50
C ARG A 225 -12.85 2.65 9.93
N LEU A 226 -12.54 3.64 10.77
CA LEU A 226 -12.17 3.39 12.17
C LEU A 226 -13.33 2.77 12.97
N ASP A 227 -14.58 3.01 12.57
CA ASP A 227 -15.75 2.38 13.18
C ASP A 227 -15.68 0.83 13.11
N LEU A 228 -15.02 0.26 12.09
CA LEU A 228 -14.78 -1.17 11.99
C LEU A 228 -13.85 -1.67 13.11
N LEU A 229 -12.80 -0.89 13.43
CA LEU A 229 -11.91 -1.19 14.55
C LEU A 229 -12.68 -1.13 15.88
N VAL A 230 -13.48 -0.08 16.08
CA VAL A 230 -14.31 0.07 17.30
C VAL A 230 -15.25 -1.13 17.48
N LYS A 231 -15.94 -1.54 16.42
CA LYS A 231 -16.85 -2.71 16.44
C LYS A 231 -16.09 -4.00 16.78
N ARG A 232 -14.90 -4.20 16.23
CA ARG A 232 -14.07 -5.39 16.50
C ARG A 232 -13.57 -5.41 17.95
N LEU A 233 -13.08 -4.29 18.46
CA LEU A 233 -12.59 -4.16 19.84
C LEU A 233 -13.69 -4.46 20.87
N LYS A 234 -14.95 -4.16 20.57
CA LYS A 234 -16.08 -4.51 21.44
C LYS A 234 -16.27 -6.04 21.56
N VAL A 235 -16.05 -6.77 20.47
CA VAL A 235 -16.26 -8.23 20.38
C VAL A 235 -15.08 -9.01 20.94
N GLY A 236 -13.85 -8.57 20.70
CA GLY A 236 -12.65 -9.29 21.13
C GLY A 236 -11.36 -8.50 20.93
N PRO A 237 -10.21 -9.09 21.31
CA PRO A 237 -8.90 -8.49 21.05
C PRO A 237 -8.66 -8.31 19.55
N VAL A 238 -7.95 -7.24 19.20
CA VAL A 238 -7.59 -6.94 17.81
C VAL A 238 -6.08 -6.96 17.65
N PHE A 239 -5.65 -7.72 16.64
CA PHE A 239 -4.27 -7.79 16.17
C PHE A 239 -4.21 -7.07 14.82
N GLY A 240 -3.16 -6.28 14.59
CA GLY A 240 -3.04 -5.52 13.36
C GLY A 240 -1.61 -5.33 12.90
N ILE A 241 -1.50 -4.93 11.63
CA ILE A 241 -0.25 -4.53 10.98
C ILE A 241 -0.44 -3.09 10.52
N GLN A 242 0.40 -2.18 10.99
CA GLN A 242 0.42 -0.78 10.59
C GLN A 242 1.48 -0.56 9.51
N PHE A 243 1.12 0.20 8.46
CA PHE A 243 2.02 0.62 7.39
C PHE A 243 2.29 2.13 7.50
N PRO A 244 3.14 2.59 8.44
CA PRO A 244 3.26 4.00 8.80
C PRO A 244 3.61 4.94 7.63
N ASN A 245 4.38 4.46 6.64
CA ASN A 245 4.83 5.28 5.51
C ASN A 245 4.04 5.08 4.21
N CYS A 246 3.04 4.19 4.18
CA CYS A 246 2.38 3.86 2.91
C CYS A 246 1.67 5.05 2.26
N LEU A 247 1.28 6.06 3.04
CA LEU A 247 0.63 7.29 2.57
C LEU A 247 1.51 8.54 2.74
N GLN A 248 2.83 8.38 2.81
CA GLN A 248 3.74 9.53 2.84
C GLN A 248 3.57 10.40 1.58
N GLY A 249 3.45 11.71 1.77
CA GLY A 249 3.16 12.67 0.69
C GLY A 249 1.67 12.87 0.38
N TYR A 250 0.77 12.13 1.02
CA TYR A 250 -0.67 12.35 0.90
C TYR A 250 -1.15 13.39 1.91
N SER A 251 -1.92 14.38 1.44
CA SER A 251 -2.66 15.26 2.34
C SER A 251 -3.71 14.47 3.16
N VAL A 252 -4.13 14.98 4.32
CA VAL A 252 -5.17 14.34 5.17
C VAL A 252 -6.45 14.03 4.38
N ARG A 253 -6.84 14.90 3.45
CA ARG A 253 -8.00 14.68 2.57
C ARG A 253 -7.74 13.54 1.58
N ALA A 254 -6.55 13.51 0.97
CA ALA A 254 -6.16 12.44 0.04
C ALA A 254 -6.09 11.07 0.73
N GLN A 255 -5.64 11.03 1.99
CA GLN A 255 -5.64 9.80 2.78
C GLN A 255 -7.06 9.25 3.00
N ARG A 256 -8.06 10.13 3.17
CA ARG A 256 -9.47 9.72 3.29
C ARG A 256 -10.04 9.25 1.96
N GLU A 257 -9.80 9.99 0.88
CA GLU A 257 -10.25 9.60 -0.47
C GLU A 257 -9.68 8.23 -0.89
N VAL A 258 -8.42 7.94 -0.53
CA VAL A 258 -7.82 6.62 -0.76
C VAL A 258 -8.63 5.48 -0.11
N MET A 259 -9.26 5.72 1.04
CA MET A 259 -10.09 4.71 1.72
C MET A 259 -11.34 4.32 0.94
N GLU A 260 -11.75 5.06 -0.10
CA GLU A 260 -12.82 4.64 -1.00
C GLU A 260 -12.38 3.47 -1.88
N THR A 261 -11.09 3.40 -2.21
CA THR A 261 -10.50 2.38 -3.09
C THR A 261 -9.70 1.32 -2.35
N ALA A 262 -9.33 1.56 -1.10
CA ALA A 262 -8.55 0.63 -0.30
C ALA A 262 -9.31 -0.70 -0.08
N PRO A 263 -8.64 -1.87 -0.11
CA PRO A 263 -9.31 -3.16 0.07
C PRO A 263 -10.03 -3.29 1.40
N GLN A 264 -11.02 -4.18 1.45
CA GLN A 264 -11.69 -4.53 2.68
C GLN A 264 -10.66 -5.10 3.68
N GLY A 265 -10.58 -4.52 4.87
CA GLY A 265 -9.60 -4.88 5.91
C GLY A 265 -8.58 -3.79 6.24
N PHE A 266 -8.35 -2.83 5.33
CA PHE A 266 -7.57 -1.64 5.63
C PHE A 266 -8.44 -0.59 6.34
N VAL A 267 -7.85 0.05 7.35
CA VAL A 267 -8.41 1.20 8.08
C VAL A 267 -7.38 2.31 8.11
N LEU A 268 -7.84 3.57 8.08
CA LEU A 268 -6.92 4.69 8.19
C LEU A 268 -6.38 4.78 9.61
N SER A 269 -5.06 4.88 9.76
CA SER A 269 -4.42 4.78 11.06
C SER A 269 -4.87 5.85 12.04
N GLY A 270 -5.12 5.42 13.28
CA GLY A 270 -5.66 6.25 14.33
C GLY A 270 -5.05 6.13 15.72
N PRO A 271 -5.84 6.05 16.81
CA PRO A 271 -5.29 6.02 18.16
C PRO A 271 -4.36 4.82 18.38
N GLU A 272 -4.54 3.73 17.63
CA GLU A 272 -3.64 2.57 17.62
C GLU A 272 -2.21 2.93 17.17
N THR A 273 -2.01 4.07 16.48
CA THR A 273 -0.67 4.62 16.21
C THR A 273 0.08 4.96 17.50
N LEU A 274 -0.61 5.33 18.58
CA LEU A 274 0.02 5.58 19.87
C LEU A 274 0.44 4.28 20.54
N VAL A 275 -0.31 3.20 20.33
CA VAL A 275 0.10 1.85 20.74
C VAL A 275 1.35 1.41 19.98
N THR A 276 1.38 1.59 18.66
CA THR A 276 2.57 1.25 17.86
C THR A 276 3.76 2.13 18.22
N MET A 277 3.57 3.41 18.54
CA MET A 277 4.62 4.27 19.09
C MET A 277 5.12 3.80 20.46
N ALA A 278 4.25 3.29 21.33
CA ALA A 278 4.66 2.70 22.60
C ALA A 278 5.52 1.44 22.39
N ILE A 279 5.25 0.65 21.35
CA ILE A 279 6.05 -0.53 20.99
C ILE A 279 7.36 -0.14 20.31
N TYR A 280 7.32 0.74 19.31
CA TYR A 280 8.41 1.03 18.37
C TYR A 280 8.86 2.50 18.42
N ARG A 281 9.06 3.03 19.62
CA ARG A 281 9.50 4.42 19.87
C ARG A 281 10.79 4.80 19.13
N GLU A 282 11.72 3.87 18.94
CA GLU A 282 12.97 4.07 18.20
C GLU A 282 12.77 4.14 16.68
N THR A 283 11.65 3.58 16.19
CA THR A 283 11.28 3.66 14.77
C THR A 283 10.42 4.89 14.53
N LEU A 284 9.37 5.08 15.33
CA LEU A 284 8.33 6.10 15.10
C LEU A 284 8.59 7.44 15.79
N ALA A 285 9.60 7.55 16.67
CA ALA A 285 9.93 8.79 17.38
C ALA A 285 11.46 9.03 17.51
N ARG A 286 12.25 8.52 16.55
CA ARG A 286 13.72 8.55 16.59
C ARG A 286 14.29 9.95 16.66
N ASP A 287 13.99 10.78 15.67
CA ASP A 287 14.65 12.08 15.44
C ASP A 287 13.81 12.98 14.53
N PHE A 288 14.38 14.14 14.14
CA PHE A 288 13.72 15.10 13.24
C PHE A 288 13.55 14.57 11.80
N ASN A 289 14.22 13.47 11.43
CA ASN A 289 14.05 12.78 10.15
C ASN A 289 13.01 11.65 10.26
N THR A 290 12.30 11.54 11.37
CA THR A 290 11.18 10.61 11.50
C THR A 290 9.91 11.27 10.95
N PRO A 291 9.13 10.60 10.08
CA PRO A 291 7.88 11.14 9.55
C PRO A 291 6.92 11.58 10.67
N CYS A 292 6.29 12.73 10.51
CA CYS A 292 5.22 13.17 11.41
C CYS A 292 3.90 12.48 11.05
N PHE A 293 3.29 11.78 12.02
CA PHE A 293 2.00 11.14 11.85
C PHE A 293 0.86 12.07 12.23
N ARG A 294 0.00 12.42 11.27
CA ARG A 294 -1.26 13.12 11.54
C ARG A 294 -2.38 12.10 11.61
N GLN A 295 -3.13 12.12 12.71
CA GLN A 295 -4.32 11.27 12.88
C GLN A 295 -5.45 11.78 11.96
N ALA A 296 -5.46 11.28 10.72
CA ALA A 296 -6.27 11.80 9.64
C ALA A 296 -7.77 11.51 9.78
N HIS A 297 -8.17 10.74 10.78
CA HIS A 297 -9.52 10.23 11.02
C HIS A 297 -10.18 10.78 12.31
N LEU A 298 -9.49 11.62 13.08
CA LEU A 298 -10.07 12.35 14.21
C LEU A 298 -10.31 13.82 13.86
N ALA A 299 -11.46 14.33 14.28
CA ALA A 299 -11.74 15.77 14.34
C ALA A 299 -11.79 16.20 15.80
N GLY A 300 -11.40 17.44 16.07
CA GLY A 300 -11.47 18.10 17.37
C GLY A 300 -10.88 19.49 17.32
#